data_AF-A0A258GZZ3-F1
#
_entry.id   AF-A0A258GZZ3-F1
#
_cell.length_a   1.000
_cell.length_b   1.000
_cell.length_c   1.000
_cell.angle_alpha   90.00
_cell.angle_beta   90.00
_cell.angle_gamma   90.00
#
_symmetry.space_group_name_H-M   'P 1'
#
loop_
_entity.id
_entity.type
_entity.pdbx_description
1 polymer ?
#
loop_
_entity_poly.entity_id
_entity_poly.type
_entity_poly.pdbx_seq_one_letter_code
_entity_poly.pdbx_strand_id
1 'polypeptide(L)' 'MKKILIVAAATGLMSLAACNTPAANNTAENVAAGMEAEADNMEMVADNATNEVVEDAAENAADNMEAAADNVAG' A
#
# COMPACT_ATOMS: atom_id res chain seq x y z
N MET A 1 21.24 7.55 -6.33
CA MET A 1 21.12 8.37 -5.09
C MET A 1 20.40 9.69 -5.37
N LYS A 2 19.06 9.69 -5.35
CA LYS A 2 18.23 10.89 -5.30
C LYS A 2 17.17 10.62 -4.23
N LYS A 3 17.23 11.36 -3.13
CA LYS A 3 16.37 11.21 -1.97
C LYS A 3 15.01 11.82 -2.32
N ILE A 4 14.02 11.01 -2.63
CA ILE A 4 12.63 11.46 -2.72
C ILE A 4 12.01 11.19 -1.36
N LEU A 5 11.97 12.22 -0.52
CA LEU A 5 11.23 12.22 0.73
C LEU A 5 9.76 12.51 0.37
N ILE A 6 8.98 11.46 0.09
CA ILE A 6 7.53 11.58 0.03
C ILE A 6 7.01 11.48 1.46
N VAL A 7 6.64 12.63 2.02
CA VAL A 7 6.02 12.72 3.33
C VAL A 7 4.60 12.18 3.21
N ALA A 8 4.39 10.97 3.74
CA ALA A 8 3.06 10.39 3.91
C ALA A 8 2.30 11.15 5.01
N ALA A 9 1.20 11.80 4.63
CA ALA A 9 0.26 12.38 5.58
C ALA A 9 -0.91 11.41 5.80
N ALA A 10 -0.71 10.43 6.69
CA ALA A 10 -1.77 9.55 7.17
C ALA A 10 -2.35 10.12 8.47
N THR A 11 -3.23 11.12 8.35
CA THR A 11 -4.02 11.60 9.50
C THR A 11 -5.45 11.84 9.04
N GLY A 12 -6.32 10.84 9.17
CA GLY A 12 -7.74 11.03 8.88
C GLY A 12 -8.66 9.84 9.16
N LEU A 13 -8.16 8.60 9.12
CA LEU A 13 -9.06 7.45 9.26
C LEU A 13 -9.48 7.11 10.69
N MET A 14 -8.83 7.67 11.71
CA MET A 14 -9.25 7.45 13.11
C MET A 14 -10.64 8.04 13.43
N SER A 15 -11.17 8.94 12.60
CA SER A 15 -12.48 9.56 12.84
C SER A 15 -13.67 8.69 12.40
N LEU A 16 -13.45 7.60 11.64
CA LEU A 16 -14.55 6.73 11.19
C LEU A 16 -14.87 5.59 12.18
N ALA A 17 -13.94 5.26 13.08
CA ALA A 17 -14.07 4.15 14.03
C ALA A 17 -15.00 4.45 15.23
N ALA A 18 -15.40 5.70 15.45
CA ALA A 18 -16.18 6.07 16.63
C ALA A 18 -17.71 5.84 16.50
N CYS A 19 -18.23 5.57 15.31
CA CYS A 19 -19.69 5.52 15.11
C CYS A 19 -20.34 4.13 15.09
N ASN A 20 -19.62 3.00 15.03
CA ASN A 20 -20.29 1.68 14.99
C ASN A 20 -19.41 0.46 15.35
N THR A 21 -19.35 0.08 16.63
CA THR A 21 -19.07 -1.31 17.14
C THR A 21 -17.68 -1.94 16.90
N PRO A 22 -17.30 -3.04 17.61
CA PRO A 22 -15.91 -3.50 17.72
C PRO A 22 -15.48 -4.26 16.46
N ALA A 23 -14.87 -3.54 15.51
CA ALA A 23 -14.20 -4.13 14.34
C ALA A 23 -12.89 -3.42 14.01
N ALA A 24 -12.31 -2.68 14.96
CA ALA A 24 -11.11 -1.88 14.72
C ALA A 24 -9.88 -2.73 14.31
N ASN A 25 -9.81 -3.99 14.74
CA ASN A 25 -8.67 -4.86 14.41
C ASN A 25 -8.77 -5.43 12.98
N ASN A 26 -9.86 -6.11 12.66
CA ASN A 26 -10.03 -6.78 11.37
C ASN A 26 -10.11 -5.83 10.16
N THR A 27 -10.54 -4.57 10.33
CA THR A 27 -10.67 -3.66 9.17
C THR A 27 -9.31 -3.16 8.69
N ALA A 28 -8.40 -2.79 9.59
CA ALA A 28 -7.06 -2.36 9.21
C ALA A 28 -6.28 -3.52 8.58
N GLU A 29 -6.33 -4.69 9.19
CA GLU A 29 -5.69 -5.92 8.71
C GLU A 29 -6.25 -6.36 7.34
N ASN A 30 -7.57 -6.28 7.14
CA ASN A 30 -8.19 -6.59 5.83
C ASN A 30 -7.87 -5.54 4.75
N VAL A 31 -7.69 -4.27 5.13
CA VAL A 31 -7.28 -3.22 4.19
C VAL A 31 -5.82 -3.41 3.80
N ALA A 32 -4.93 -3.67 4.77
CA ALA A 32 -3.54 -3.98 4.51
C ALA A 32 -3.39 -5.22 3.62
N ALA A 33 -4.09 -6.32 3.92
CA ALA A 33 -4.08 -7.52 3.09
C ALA A 33 -4.61 -7.28 1.66
N GLY A 34 -5.58 -6.38 1.49
CA GLY A 34 -6.05 -5.98 0.17
C GLY A 34 -5.01 -5.17 -0.62
N MET A 35 -4.24 -4.34 0.08
CA MET A 35 -3.17 -3.53 -0.50
C MET A 35 -1.94 -4.37 -0.85
N GLU A 36 -1.55 -5.34 -0.01
CA GLU A 36 -0.52 -6.33 -0.33
C GLU A 36 -0.91 -7.16 -1.57
N ALA A 37 -2.16 -7.63 -1.66
CA ALA A 37 -2.61 -8.37 -2.84
C ALA A 37 -2.60 -7.53 -4.13
N GLU A 38 -2.77 -6.21 -4.03
CA GLU A 38 -2.64 -5.31 -5.18
C GLU A 38 -1.17 -5.04 -5.53
N ALA A 39 -0.28 -4.97 -4.53
CA ALA A 39 1.16 -4.90 -4.70
C ALA A 39 1.72 -6.13 -5.42
N ASP A 40 1.36 -7.33 -4.98
CA ASP A 40 1.75 -8.61 -5.61
C ASP A 40 1.34 -8.67 -7.09
N ASN A 41 0.16 -8.13 -7.43
CA ASN A 41 -0.29 -8.08 -8.82
C ASN A 41 0.56 -7.10 -9.66
N MET A 42 1.04 -6.01 -9.07
CA MET A 42 1.92 -5.07 -9.75
C MET A 42 3.33 -5.62 -9.90
N GLU A 43 3.86 -6.36 -8.92
CA GLU A 43 5.12 -7.10 -9.06
C GLU A 43 5.02 -8.15 -10.18
N MET A 44 3.94 -8.92 -10.23
CA MET A 44 3.73 -9.88 -11.32
C MET A 44 3.66 -9.20 -12.70
N VAL A 45 3.16 -7.96 -12.79
CA VAL A 45 3.20 -7.17 -14.02
C VAL A 45 4.62 -6.70 -14.34
N ALA A 46 5.40 -6.32 -13.32
CA ALA A 46 6.81 -5.98 -13.45
C ALA A 46 7.63 -7.18 -13.97
N ASP A 47 7.48 -8.34 -13.34
CA ASP A 47 8.15 -9.61 -13.70
C ASP A 47 7.87 -10.05 -15.16
N ASN A 48 6.68 -9.73 -15.67
CA ASN A 48 6.29 -10.04 -17.05
C ASN A 48 6.54 -8.88 -18.02
N ALA A 49 7.02 -7.73 -17.54
CA ALA A 49 7.34 -6.61 -18.40
C ALA A 49 8.56 -6.96 -19.26
N THR A 50 8.50 -6.60 -20.54
CA THR A 50 9.65 -6.72 -21.47
C THR A 50 10.34 -5.38 -21.67
N ASN A 51 10.04 -4.42 -20.78
CA ASN A 51 10.49 -3.04 -20.84
C ASN A 51 10.80 -2.55 -19.43
N GLU A 52 12.07 -2.28 -19.18
CA GLU A 52 12.63 -1.80 -17.91
C GLU A 52 11.90 -0.57 -17.36
N VAL A 53 11.40 0.34 -18.21
CA VAL A 53 10.65 1.52 -17.74
C VAL A 53 9.28 1.14 -17.17
N VAL A 54 8.67 0.07 -17.70
CA VAL A 54 7.38 -0.44 -17.23
C VAL A 54 7.57 -1.29 -15.98
N GLU A 55 8.64 -2.08 -15.94
CA GLU A 55 9.10 -2.82 -14.75
C GLU A 55 9.34 -1.86 -13.59
N ASP A 56 10.23 -0.86 -13.77
CA ASP A 56 10.52 0.17 -12.76
C ASP A 56 9.25 0.88 -12.29
N ALA A 57 8.33 1.23 -13.20
CA ALA A 57 7.10 1.93 -12.83
C ALA A 57 6.14 1.05 -12.02
N ALA A 58 6.08 -0.25 -12.33
CA ALA A 58 5.24 -1.21 -11.63
C ALA A 58 5.83 -1.59 -10.27
N GLU A 59 7.14 -1.82 -10.16
CA GLU A 59 7.83 -2.04 -8.88
C GLU A 59 7.69 -0.83 -7.96
N ASN A 60 7.91 0.39 -8.47
CA ASN A 60 7.71 1.61 -7.67
C ASN A 60 6.25 1.75 -7.18
N ALA A 61 5.27 1.27 -7.96
CA ALA A 61 3.88 1.29 -7.54
C ALA A 61 3.58 0.23 -6.48
N ALA A 62 4.16 -0.97 -6.60
CA ALA A 62 4.11 -2.04 -5.61
C ALA A 62 4.72 -1.59 -4.27
N ASP A 63 5.95 -1.07 -4.27
CA ASP A 63 6.65 -0.55 -3.08
C ASP A 63 5.82 0.51 -2.34
N ASN A 64 5.18 1.42 -3.08
CA ASN A 64 4.33 2.46 -2.50
C ASN A 64 3.07 1.89 -1.86
N MET A 65 2.50 0.84 -2.45
CA MET A 65 1.29 0.17 -1.98
C MET A 65 1.59 -0.67 -0.72
N GLU A 66 2.71 -1.38 -0.72
CA GLU A 66 3.19 -2.19 0.41
C GLU A 66 3.56 -1.29 1.60
N ALA A 67 4.28 -0.19 1.36
CA ALA A 67 4.54 0.82 2.39
C ALA A 67 3.24 1.44 2.94
N ALA A 68 2.21 1.60 2.12
CA ALA A 68 0.92 2.09 2.58
C ALA A 68 0.14 1.01 3.37
N ALA A 69 0.29 -0.28 3.04
CA ALA A 69 -0.25 -1.40 3.80
C ALA A 69 0.38 -1.48 5.19
N ASP A 70 1.71 -1.38 5.28
CA ASP A 70 2.46 -1.33 6.54
C ASP A 70 2.01 -0.18 7.46
N ASN A 71 1.75 0.99 6.87
CA ASN A 71 1.24 2.15 7.61
C ASN A 71 -0.22 1.99 8.10
N VAL A 72 -0.98 1.07 7.50
CA VAL A 72 -2.36 0.74 7.92
C VAL A 72 -2.36 -0.39 8.96
N ALA A 73 -1.42 -1.34 8.86
CA ALA A 73 -1.29 -2.49 9.76
C ALA A 73 -0.57 -2.18 11.09
N GLY A 74 0.23 -1.10 11.14
CA GLY A 74 0.98 -0.64 12.34
C GLY A 74 0.21 0.27 13.29
#